data_AF-A0A6A6F653-F1
#
_entry.id   AF-A0A6A6F653-F1
#
_cell.length_a   1.000
_cell.length_b   1.000
_cell.length_c   1.000
_cell.angle_alpha   90.00
_cell.angle_beta   90.00
_cell.angle_gamma   90.00
#
_symmetry.space_group_name_H-M   'P 1'
#
loop_
_entity.id
_entity.type
_entity.pdbx_description
1 polymer ?
#
loop_
_entity_poly.entity_id
_entity_poly.type
_entity_poly.pdbx_seq_one_letter_code
_entity_poly.pdbx_strand_id
1 'polypeptide(L)'
;MSSRSASRNSFSAAGQDAGLLRILLTNGRTPVSLDLARQFRLAGHIVFCVDPMSTHVCTFTRAVKQSARVPAPHDNPQGYVRAVKELVMRWKIDMIVPIDEEVFCLAASDEFEILTRLFASSVDILVRLHDQYEFAEYAKQLGLLVPQSFLCESADDLTALSLDQFPNGIALRPCLGREHAGLRHLKPGETIPKDLDFSEDNRYMAQDWLEGDEYRSYSVVRDGHVEATGCYPVTQTHDDNKGELLQQKFHPGVYEYIQHFLANVPSFSGQIAFDFIETANGLYAIGCSVRATAGLHLWSNTPWLAKAITGTLPKDNIERPIRPPKRLYGHESRYRVMPRMLMWKDEDVSFRAWLKHMRRMVFTRDVTWDWRDPMPIVAQPLLLTAYYRMCHKSGWQLPHFFHEQLAWEPKRHELEGLRGMFAEKDSVGADSGVELRAAESW
;
A
#
# COMPACT_ATOMS: atom_id res chain seq x y z
N MET A 1 20.42 -24.76 -29.48
CA MET A 1 20.18 -23.57 -30.33
C MET A 1 18.71 -23.21 -30.25
N SER A 2 18.43 -21.92 -30.13
CA SER A 2 17.12 -21.26 -29.94
C SER A 2 16.56 -21.22 -28.50
N SER A 3 17.23 -20.43 -27.65
CA SER A 3 16.65 -19.79 -26.46
C SER A 3 15.64 -18.73 -26.90
N ARG A 4 14.36 -18.90 -26.53
CA ARG A 4 13.34 -17.84 -26.67
C ARG A 4 13.48 -16.88 -25.49
N SER A 5 14.04 -15.70 -25.73
CA SER A 5 13.99 -14.59 -24.78
C SER A 5 12.56 -14.05 -24.73
N ALA A 6 11.95 -14.03 -23.54
CA ALA A 6 10.70 -13.31 -23.30
C ALA A 6 10.96 -11.80 -23.46
N SER A 7 10.41 -11.19 -24.50
CA SER A 7 10.56 -9.76 -24.75
C SER A 7 9.62 -8.96 -23.84
N ARG A 8 10.24 -8.29 -22.87
CA ARG A 8 9.97 -6.95 -22.30
C ARG A 8 8.56 -6.36 -22.52
N ASN A 9 7.89 -6.10 -21.40
CA ASN A 9 6.76 -5.17 -21.28
C ASN A 9 7.14 -3.80 -21.86
N SER A 10 6.53 -3.45 -22.99
CA SER A 10 6.48 -2.08 -23.47
C SER A 10 5.01 -1.71 -23.65
N PHE A 11 4.45 -0.90 -22.76
CA PHE A 11 3.28 -0.10 -23.10
C PHE A 11 3.74 0.85 -24.21
N SER A 12 3.45 0.51 -25.46
CA SER A 12 3.84 1.34 -26.59
C SER A 12 3.19 2.71 -26.46
N ALA A 13 4.01 3.71 -26.20
CA ALA A 13 3.65 5.12 -26.27
C ALA A 13 3.32 5.49 -27.72
N ALA A 14 2.05 5.38 -28.10
CA ALA A 14 1.49 6.06 -29.25
C ALA A 14 0.45 7.07 -28.73
N GLY A 15 0.63 8.34 -29.09
CA GLY A 15 -0.28 9.42 -28.70
C GLY A 15 -1.72 9.09 -29.10
N GLN A 16 -2.58 8.91 -28.11
CA GLN A 16 -4.03 8.84 -28.28
C GLN A 16 -4.65 9.67 -27.16
N ASP A 17 -5.63 10.51 -27.51
CA ASP A 17 -6.62 11.01 -26.56
C ASP A 17 -7.05 9.83 -25.70
N ALA A 18 -6.69 9.85 -24.42
CA ALA A 18 -6.78 8.64 -23.63
C ALA A 18 -8.25 8.26 -23.46
N GLY A 19 -8.62 7.18 -24.15
CA GLY A 19 -9.99 6.71 -24.22
C GLY A 19 -10.56 6.33 -22.86
N LEU A 20 -11.88 6.18 -22.85
CA LEU A 20 -12.64 5.67 -21.73
C LEU A 20 -12.16 4.27 -21.31
N LEU A 21 -11.32 4.17 -20.27
CA LEU A 21 -10.93 2.88 -19.68
C LEU A 21 -12.01 2.26 -18.79
N ARG A 22 -11.98 0.92 -18.72
CA ARG A 22 -12.73 0.06 -17.82
C ARG A 22 -11.78 -0.52 -16.80
N ILE A 23 -11.90 -0.05 -15.56
CA ILE A 23 -10.92 -0.27 -14.50
C ILE A 23 -11.49 -1.21 -13.47
N LEU A 24 -10.75 -2.25 -13.09
CA LEU A 24 -11.09 -3.16 -11.99
C LEU A 24 -10.31 -2.79 -10.73
N LEU A 25 -11.00 -2.48 -9.64
CA LEU A 25 -10.41 -2.44 -8.29
C LEU A 25 -10.55 -3.82 -7.64
N THR A 26 -9.48 -4.33 -7.03
CA THR A 26 -9.41 -5.71 -6.53
C THR A 26 -9.85 -5.89 -5.07
N ASN A 27 -10.27 -4.80 -4.44
CA ASN A 27 -10.85 -4.72 -3.10
C ASN A 27 -11.91 -3.61 -3.10
N GLY A 28 -13.08 -3.86 -2.48
CA GLY A 28 -14.18 -2.89 -2.44
C GLY A 28 -14.58 -2.43 -1.05
N ARG A 29 -13.97 -2.99 0.00
CA ARG A 29 -14.35 -2.76 1.40
C ARG A 29 -13.65 -1.57 2.05
N THR A 30 -12.56 -1.07 1.48
CA THR A 30 -11.78 0.01 2.09
C THR A 30 -12.23 1.41 1.64
N PRO A 31 -12.06 2.45 2.48
CA PRO A 31 -12.25 3.85 2.07
C PRO A 31 -11.35 4.26 0.90
N VAL A 32 -10.15 3.67 0.82
CA VAL A 32 -9.19 3.87 -0.29
C VAL A 32 -9.81 3.48 -1.62
N SER A 33 -10.44 2.31 -1.71
CA SER A 33 -11.15 1.88 -2.93
C SER A 33 -12.29 2.81 -3.32
N LEU A 34 -13.08 3.28 -2.34
CA LEU A 34 -14.19 4.20 -2.61
C LEU A 34 -13.69 5.52 -3.20
N ASP A 35 -12.67 6.11 -2.58
CA ASP A 35 -12.08 7.36 -3.03
C ASP A 35 -11.51 7.19 -4.44
N LEU A 36 -10.70 6.17 -4.65
CA LEU A 36 -10.10 5.90 -5.96
C LEU A 36 -11.15 5.63 -7.05
N ALA A 37 -12.24 4.90 -6.74
CA ALA A 37 -13.36 4.72 -7.65
C ALA A 37 -14.00 6.05 -8.05
N ARG A 38 -14.20 6.97 -7.10
CA ARG A 38 -14.71 8.33 -7.38
C ARG A 38 -13.74 9.12 -8.24
N GLN A 39 -12.43 9.03 -7.99
CA GLN A 39 -11.41 9.70 -8.79
C GLN A 39 -11.39 9.18 -10.24
N PHE A 40 -11.46 7.86 -10.45
CA PHE A 40 -11.58 7.27 -11.79
C PHE A 40 -12.87 7.70 -12.51
N ARG A 41 -14.00 7.72 -11.80
CA ARG A 41 -15.27 8.23 -12.32
C ARG A 41 -15.18 9.70 -12.74
N LEU A 42 -14.50 10.53 -11.95
CA LEU A 42 -14.23 11.95 -12.25
C LEU A 42 -13.29 12.12 -13.45
N ALA A 43 -12.32 11.23 -13.63
CA ALA A 43 -11.46 11.17 -14.82
C ALA A 43 -12.19 10.63 -16.07
N GLY A 44 -13.46 10.23 -15.93
CA GLY A 44 -14.31 9.79 -17.03
C GLY A 44 -14.42 8.27 -17.17
N HIS A 45 -13.62 7.48 -16.46
CA HIS A 45 -13.53 6.02 -16.59
C HIS A 45 -14.76 5.27 -16.02
N ILE A 46 -14.89 4.00 -16.41
CA ILE A 46 -15.88 3.06 -15.87
C ILE A 46 -15.20 2.16 -14.84
N VAL A 47 -15.70 2.15 -13.61
CA VAL A 47 -15.09 1.37 -12.52
C VAL A 47 -15.89 0.11 -12.23
N PHE A 48 -15.18 -1.00 -12.04
CA PHE A 48 -15.65 -2.28 -11.54
C PHE A 48 -14.91 -2.61 -10.25
N CYS A 49 -15.48 -3.49 -9.43
CA CYS A 49 -14.87 -3.88 -8.18
C CYS A 49 -15.04 -5.37 -7.91
N VAL A 50 -14.03 -6.03 -7.35
CA VAL A 50 -14.19 -7.35 -6.73
C VAL A 50 -13.82 -7.30 -5.26
N ASP A 51 -14.43 -8.20 -4.49
CA ASP A 51 -14.13 -8.35 -3.06
C ASP A 51 -14.58 -9.75 -2.59
N PRO A 52 -13.92 -10.39 -1.62
CA PRO A 52 -14.42 -11.61 -1.00
C PRO A 52 -15.78 -11.46 -0.29
N MET A 53 -16.15 -10.23 0.08
CA MET A 53 -17.44 -9.88 0.67
C MET A 53 -18.45 -9.51 -0.40
N SER A 54 -19.68 -9.99 -0.25
CA SER A 54 -20.78 -9.67 -1.17
C SER A 54 -21.25 -8.23 -1.08
N THR A 55 -21.10 -7.61 0.09
CA THR A 55 -21.64 -6.28 0.41
C THR A 55 -20.55 -5.49 1.12
N HIS A 56 -20.18 -4.35 0.53
CA HIS A 56 -19.03 -3.55 0.96
C HIS A 56 -19.25 -2.08 0.59
N VAL A 57 -18.40 -1.15 1.03
CA VAL A 57 -18.67 0.29 0.83
C VAL A 57 -18.84 0.65 -0.66
N CYS A 58 -18.03 0.05 -1.54
CA CYS A 58 -18.15 0.26 -2.98
C CYS A 58 -19.40 -0.33 -3.64
N THR A 59 -20.19 -1.19 -2.96
CA THR A 59 -21.50 -1.62 -3.52
C THR A 59 -22.56 -0.52 -3.46
N PHE A 60 -22.34 0.51 -2.65
CA PHE A 60 -23.29 1.60 -2.43
C PHE A 60 -22.93 2.88 -3.17
N THR A 61 -21.76 2.97 -3.80
CA THR A 61 -21.36 4.17 -4.55
C THR A 61 -21.87 4.14 -5.99
N ARG A 62 -22.22 5.30 -6.51
CA ARG A 62 -22.51 5.51 -7.94
C ARG A 62 -21.26 5.56 -8.82
N ALA A 63 -20.07 5.59 -8.21
CA ALA A 63 -18.80 5.60 -8.93
C ALA A 63 -18.45 4.22 -9.51
N VAL A 64 -18.92 3.13 -8.88
CA VAL A 64 -18.73 1.76 -9.35
C VAL A 64 -19.94 1.33 -10.17
N LYS A 65 -19.69 0.85 -11.39
CA LYS A 65 -20.72 0.35 -12.30
C LYS A 65 -21.29 -0.99 -11.85
N GLN A 66 -20.41 -1.90 -11.43
CA GLN A 66 -20.76 -3.24 -10.99
C GLN A 66 -19.67 -3.80 -10.10
N SER A 67 -20.05 -4.60 -9.11
CA SER A 67 -19.12 -5.41 -8.32
C SER A 67 -19.46 -6.90 -8.37
N ALA A 68 -18.51 -7.74 -7.97
CA ALA A 68 -18.71 -9.18 -7.84
C ALA A 68 -17.98 -9.73 -6.61
N ARG A 69 -18.59 -10.74 -6.00
CA ARG A 69 -17.94 -11.53 -4.96
C ARG A 69 -16.96 -12.52 -5.60
N VAL A 70 -15.77 -12.62 -5.04
CA VAL A 70 -14.73 -13.58 -5.46
C VAL A 70 -14.29 -14.46 -4.27
N PRO A 71 -13.59 -15.57 -4.48
CA PRO A 71 -12.94 -16.30 -3.38
C PRO A 71 -11.95 -15.40 -2.62
N ALA A 72 -11.68 -15.68 -1.35
CA ALA A 72 -10.60 -14.98 -0.63
C ALA A 72 -9.24 -15.47 -1.17
N PRO A 73 -8.33 -14.57 -1.59
CA PRO A 73 -7.00 -14.97 -2.05
C PRO A 73 -6.18 -15.66 -0.96
N HIS A 74 -6.39 -15.34 0.32
CA HIS A 74 -5.75 -16.04 1.44
C HIS A 74 -6.15 -17.53 1.50
N ASP A 75 -7.46 -17.81 1.40
CA ASP A 75 -7.99 -19.18 1.53
C ASP A 75 -7.86 -20.01 0.23
N ASN A 76 -8.07 -19.37 -0.93
CA ASN A 76 -8.12 -20.01 -2.23
C ASN A 76 -7.51 -19.11 -3.33
N PRO A 77 -6.17 -18.99 -3.38
CA PRO A 77 -5.46 -18.14 -4.34
C PRO A 77 -5.83 -18.47 -5.80
N GLN A 78 -5.86 -19.76 -6.16
CA GLN A 78 -6.17 -20.21 -7.52
C GLN A 78 -7.60 -19.89 -7.93
N GLY A 79 -8.55 -20.07 -7.01
CA GLY A 79 -9.96 -19.71 -7.23
C GLY A 79 -10.15 -18.21 -7.37
N TYR A 80 -9.40 -17.40 -6.61
CA TYR A 80 -9.40 -15.95 -6.74
C TYR A 80 -8.89 -15.51 -8.13
N VAL A 81 -7.73 -16.00 -8.55
CA VAL A 81 -7.13 -15.72 -9.87
C VAL A 81 -8.10 -16.10 -11.00
N ARG A 82 -8.69 -17.31 -10.95
CA ARG A 82 -9.68 -17.75 -11.96
C ARG A 82 -10.88 -16.81 -12.02
N ALA A 83 -11.46 -16.46 -10.87
CA ALA A 83 -12.62 -15.58 -10.82
C ALA A 83 -12.30 -14.17 -11.34
N VAL A 84 -11.14 -13.62 -11.00
CA VAL A 84 -10.68 -12.31 -11.52
C VAL A 84 -10.52 -12.37 -13.04
N LYS A 85 -9.89 -13.41 -13.59
CA LYS A 85 -9.75 -13.59 -15.05
C LYS A 85 -11.11 -13.64 -15.75
N GLU A 86 -12.05 -14.44 -15.25
CA GLU A 86 -13.39 -14.53 -15.82
C GLU A 86 -14.10 -13.17 -15.86
N LEU A 87 -13.96 -12.39 -14.79
CA LEU A 87 -14.54 -11.05 -14.68
C LEU A 87 -13.82 -10.03 -15.56
N VAL A 88 -12.50 -10.11 -15.69
CA VAL A 88 -11.70 -9.29 -16.63
C VAL A 88 -12.22 -9.46 -18.05
N MET A 89 -12.45 -10.70 -18.48
CA MET A 89 -12.98 -11.00 -19.81
C MET A 89 -14.43 -10.56 -19.97
N ARG A 90 -15.30 -10.92 -19.01
CA ARG A 90 -16.73 -10.60 -19.05
C ARG A 90 -16.98 -9.09 -19.03
N TRP A 91 -16.26 -8.38 -18.19
CA TRP A 91 -16.39 -6.93 -18.05
C TRP A 91 -15.46 -6.17 -18.98
N LYS A 92 -14.68 -6.82 -19.87
CA LYS A 92 -13.76 -6.17 -20.81
C LYS A 92 -12.88 -5.14 -20.08
N ILE A 93 -12.22 -5.58 -19.02
CA ILE A 93 -11.37 -4.72 -18.21
C ILE A 93 -10.13 -4.35 -19.03
N ASP A 94 -9.74 -3.08 -18.97
CA ASP A 94 -8.55 -2.54 -19.63
C ASP A 94 -7.38 -2.42 -18.65
N MET A 95 -7.66 -2.20 -17.36
CA MET A 95 -6.65 -2.05 -16.31
C MET A 95 -7.16 -2.62 -14.99
N ILE A 96 -6.30 -3.36 -14.28
CA ILE A 96 -6.54 -3.88 -12.94
C ILE A 96 -5.68 -3.06 -11.98
N VAL A 97 -6.32 -2.43 -10.99
CA VAL A 97 -5.63 -1.62 -9.98
C VAL A 97 -5.71 -2.37 -8.64
N PRO A 98 -4.60 -2.95 -8.18
CA PRO A 98 -4.54 -3.58 -6.87
C PRO A 98 -4.77 -2.57 -5.76
N ILE A 99 -5.37 -2.97 -4.64
CA ILE A 99 -5.59 -2.08 -3.50
C ILE A 99 -4.76 -2.53 -2.30
N ASP A 100 -4.78 -3.82 -1.98
CA ASP A 100 -4.11 -4.40 -0.81
C ASP A 100 -3.23 -5.60 -1.24
N GLU A 101 -2.94 -6.50 -0.31
CA GLU A 101 -2.05 -7.66 -0.48
C GLU A 101 -2.50 -8.69 -1.55
N GLU A 102 -3.72 -8.60 -2.08
CA GLU A 102 -4.13 -9.44 -3.21
C GLU A 102 -3.27 -9.23 -4.47
N VAL A 103 -2.52 -8.13 -4.55
CA VAL A 103 -1.55 -7.87 -5.61
C VAL A 103 -0.52 -8.99 -5.76
N PHE A 104 -0.05 -9.58 -4.66
CA PHE A 104 0.97 -10.63 -4.69
C PHE A 104 0.42 -11.88 -5.38
N CYS A 105 -0.82 -12.25 -5.06
CA CYS A 105 -1.53 -13.36 -5.69
C CYS A 105 -1.73 -13.16 -7.20
N LEU A 106 -2.08 -11.93 -7.62
CA LEU A 106 -2.27 -11.60 -9.04
C LEU A 106 -0.95 -11.54 -9.80
N ALA A 107 0.07 -10.92 -9.21
CA ALA A 107 1.40 -10.76 -9.82
C ALA A 107 2.17 -12.09 -9.90
N ALA A 108 1.91 -13.02 -8.99
CA ALA A 108 2.47 -14.37 -9.01
C ALA A 108 1.73 -15.33 -9.96
N SER A 109 0.59 -14.91 -10.55
CA SER A 109 -0.17 -15.77 -11.45
C SER A 109 0.49 -15.89 -12.83
N ASP A 110 0.24 -16.98 -13.55
CA ASP A 110 0.66 -17.16 -14.94
C ASP A 110 -0.39 -16.68 -15.95
N GLU A 111 -1.39 -15.93 -15.50
CA GLU A 111 -2.55 -15.56 -16.30
C GLU A 111 -2.29 -14.31 -17.13
N PHE A 112 -2.01 -14.50 -18.43
CA PHE A 112 -1.72 -13.43 -19.38
C PHE A 112 -2.73 -12.27 -19.34
N GLU A 113 -4.03 -12.58 -19.25
CA GLU A 113 -5.09 -11.56 -19.23
C GLU A 113 -5.03 -10.67 -17.98
N ILE A 114 -4.51 -11.19 -16.86
CA ILE A 114 -4.30 -10.45 -15.61
C ILE A 114 -3.00 -9.67 -15.72
N LEU A 115 -1.88 -10.35 -15.98
CA LEU A 115 -0.54 -9.74 -15.95
C LEU A 115 -0.40 -8.56 -16.91
N THR A 116 -0.99 -8.64 -18.10
CA THR A 116 -0.92 -7.56 -19.10
C THR A 116 -1.73 -6.30 -18.74
N ARG A 117 -2.66 -6.42 -17.78
CA ARG A 117 -3.54 -5.33 -17.33
C ARG A 117 -3.25 -4.88 -15.91
N LEU A 118 -2.44 -5.64 -15.17
CA LEU A 118 -2.14 -5.39 -13.77
C LEU A 118 -1.26 -4.14 -13.64
N PHE A 119 -1.78 -3.13 -12.93
CA PHE A 119 -1.02 -1.96 -12.55
C PHE A 119 -0.14 -2.26 -11.33
N ALA A 120 0.85 -3.11 -11.53
CA ALA A 120 1.86 -3.48 -10.55
C ALA A 120 3.14 -3.94 -11.25
N SER A 121 4.24 -3.98 -10.51
CA SER A 121 5.51 -4.54 -10.99
C SER A 121 5.52 -6.05 -10.86
N SER A 122 6.61 -6.69 -11.30
CA SER A 122 6.76 -8.13 -11.15
C SER A 122 6.73 -8.54 -9.68
N VAL A 123 6.22 -9.76 -9.42
CA VAL A 123 6.08 -10.29 -8.06
C VAL A 123 7.39 -10.24 -7.27
N ASP A 124 8.53 -10.48 -7.92
CA ASP A 124 9.83 -10.46 -7.25
C ASP A 124 10.14 -9.07 -6.66
N ILE A 125 9.96 -7.99 -7.44
CA ILE A 125 10.18 -6.63 -6.92
C ILE A 125 9.15 -6.29 -5.84
N LEU A 126 7.89 -6.65 -6.04
CA LEU A 126 6.85 -6.39 -5.03
C LEU A 126 7.20 -7.04 -3.69
N VAL A 127 7.64 -8.31 -3.71
CA VAL A 127 7.98 -9.06 -2.50
C VAL A 127 9.26 -8.54 -1.85
N ARG A 128 10.29 -8.22 -2.65
CA ARG A 128 11.54 -7.61 -2.13
C ARG A 128 11.27 -6.30 -1.38
N LEU A 129 10.36 -5.49 -1.90
CA LEU A 129 9.98 -4.21 -1.30
C LEU A 129 8.97 -4.32 -0.15
N HIS A 130 8.26 -5.45 -0.06
CA HIS A 130 7.31 -5.72 1.02
C HIS A 130 8.00 -6.32 2.26
N ASP A 131 9.04 -7.12 2.05
CA ASP A 131 9.89 -7.61 3.13
C ASP A 131 10.73 -6.47 3.70
N GLN A 132 10.48 -6.14 4.97
CA GLN A 132 11.07 -4.98 5.66
C GLN A 132 12.61 -5.06 5.71
N TYR A 133 13.16 -6.27 5.86
CA TYR A 133 14.62 -6.46 5.91
C TYR A 133 15.23 -6.38 4.52
N GLU A 134 14.65 -7.06 3.53
CA GLU A 134 15.11 -7.00 2.14
C GLU A 134 15.01 -5.58 1.57
N PHE A 135 13.96 -4.84 1.91
CA PHE A 135 13.82 -3.43 1.57
C PHE A 135 14.96 -2.59 2.16
N ALA A 136 15.24 -2.74 3.46
CA ALA A 136 16.26 -1.96 4.14
C ALA A 136 17.65 -2.24 3.54
N GLU A 137 18.01 -3.51 3.35
CA GLU A 137 19.28 -3.88 2.73
C GLU A 137 19.35 -3.39 1.27
N TYR A 138 18.26 -3.46 0.52
CA TYR A 138 18.25 -2.97 -0.86
C TYR A 138 18.42 -1.45 -0.93
N ALA A 139 17.68 -0.68 -0.13
CA ALA A 139 17.83 0.77 -0.06
C ALA A 139 19.25 1.19 0.37
N LYS A 140 19.84 0.48 1.34
CA LYS A 140 21.22 0.68 1.79
C LYS A 140 22.24 0.44 0.68
N GLN A 141 22.07 -0.61 -0.13
CA GLN A 141 22.92 -0.89 -1.30
C GLN A 141 22.84 0.23 -2.34
N LEU A 142 21.69 0.90 -2.44
CA LEU A 142 21.50 2.09 -3.27
C LEU A 142 22.07 3.37 -2.62
N GLY A 143 22.79 3.29 -1.51
CA GLY A 143 23.37 4.45 -0.83
C GLY A 143 22.34 5.35 -0.13
N LEU A 144 21.11 4.86 0.08
CA LEU A 144 20.07 5.59 0.79
C LEU A 144 20.14 5.32 2.30
N LEU A 145 19.72 6.32 3.09
CA LEU A 145 19.71 6.20 4.55
C LEU A 145 18.55 5.32 5.01
N VAL A 146 18.90 4.24 5.68
CA VAL A 146 18.00 3.36 6.43
C VAL A 146 18.59 3.10 7.81
N PRO A 147 17.77 2.82 8.84
CA PRO A 147 18.31 2.50 10.14
C PRO A 147 19.07 1.17 10.10
N GLN A 148 20.04 1.01 10.99
CA GLN A 148 20.79 -0.23 11.10
C GLN A 148 19.81 -1.38 11.38
N SER A 149 19.84 -2.41 10.54
CA SER A 149 18.87 -3.50 10.56
C SER A 149 19.58 -4.84 10.57
N PHE A 150 19.06 -5.78 11.34
CA PHE A 150 19.57 -7.13 11.50
C PHE A 150 18.44 -8.12 11.28
N LEU A 151 18.77 -9.20 10.58
CA LEU A 151 17.87 -10.33 10.42
C LEU A 151 17.98 -11.24 11.64
N CYS A 152 16.84 -11.68 12.16
CA CYS A 152 16.75 -12.61 13.28
C CYS A 152 15.88 -13.79 12.87
N GLU A 153 16.49 -14.96 12.75
CA GLU A 153 15.83 -16.23 12.42
C GLU A 153 15.67 -17.13 13.66
N SER A 154 16.24 -16.70 14.79
CA SER A 154 16.15 -17.38 16.08
C SER A 154 16.21 -16.39 17.26
N ALA A 155 15.85 -16.87 18.45
CA ALA A 155 16.03 -16.10 19.69
C ALA A 155 17.52 -15.87 20.04
N ASP A 156 18.42 -16.75 19.59
CA ASP A 156 19.86 -16.62 19.81
C ASP A 156 20.42 -15.44 18.99
N ASP A 157 19.90 -15.20 17.78
CA ASP A 157 20.27 -14.03 16.97
C ASP A 157 19.94 -12.72 17.69
N LEU A 158 18.75 -12.64 18.31
CA LEU A 158 18.36 -11.46 19.09
C LEU A 158 19.23 -11.29 20.33
N THR A 159 19.59 -12.39 21.00
CA THR A 159 20.45 -12.35 22.19
C THR A 159 21.86 -11.86 21.83
N ALA A 160 22.35 -12.20 20.63
CA ALA A 160 23.66 -11.79 20.14
C ALA A 160 23.77 -10.27 19.87
N LEU A 161 22.65 -9.58 19.56
CA LEU A 161 22.65 -8.15 19.23
C LEU A 161 23.07 -7.25 20.40
N SER A 162 23.12 -7.75 21.64
CA SER A 162 23.51 -6.98 22.84
C SER A 162 22.80 -5.62 22.91
N LEU A 163 21.54 -5.62 23.40
CA LEU A 163 20.65 -4.44 23.43
C LEU A 163 21.28 -3.16 24.00
N ASP A 164 22.28 -3.27 24.87
CA ASP A 164 23.03 -2.15 25.44
C ASP A 164 23.79 -1.31 24.40
N GLN A 165 24.01 -1.84 23.18
CA GLN A 165 24.60 -1.10 22.06
C GLN A 165 23.62 -0.13 21.40
N PHE A 166 22.32 -0.24 21.69
CA PHE A 166 21.25 0.57 21.09
C PHE A 166 20.64 1.47 22.17
N PRO A 167 21.13 2.70 22.39
CA PRO A 167 20.72 3.54 23.52
C PRO A 167 19.22 3.87 23.51
N ASN A 168 18.63 3.96 22.32
CA ASN A 168 17.19 4.21 22.14
C ASN A 168 16.38 2.90 22.02
N GLY A 169 17.03 1.74 22.10
CA GLY A 169 16.44 0.43 21.91
C GLY A 169 16.35 0.00 20.45
N ILE A 170 15.67 -1.12 20.22
CA ILE A 170 15.42 -1.69 18.90
C ILE A 170 13.93 -1.80 18.61
N ALA A 171 13.56 -1.54 17.36
CA ALA A 171 12.29 -1.89 16.75
C ALA A 171 12.36 -3.35 16.25
N LEU A 172 11.76 -4.27 17.00
CA LEU A 172 11.60 -5.67 16.59
C LEU A 172 10.26 -5.86 15.88
N ARG A 173 10.27 -6.35 14.64
CA ARG A 173 9.04 -6.61 13.87
C ARG A 173 9.20 -7.81 12.92
N PRO A 174 8.11 -8.48 12.51
CA PRO A 174 8.17 -9.46 11.42
C PRO A 174 8.73 -8.85 10.13
N CYS A 175 9.48 -9.64 9.35
CA CYS A 175 9.99 -9.22 8.04
C CYS A 175 8.85 -9.01 7.04
N LEU A 176 7.90 -9.94 7.01
CA LEU A 176 6.68 -9.85 6.22
C LEU A 176 5.51 -9.47 7.12
N GLY A 177 4.66 -8.56 6.65
CA GLY A 177 3.51 -8.09 7.39
C GLY A 177 3.19 -6.62 7.12
N ARG A 178 2.15 -6.13 7.77
CA ARG A 178 1.75 -4.72 7.67
C ARG A 178 2.52 -3.83 8.64
N GLU A 179 2.64 -2.56 8.26
CA GLU A 179 3.23 -1.51 9.08
C GLU A 179 2.68 -1.55 10.52
N HIS A 180 3.60 -1.58 11.50
CA HIS A 180 3.33 -1.61 12.95
C HIS A 180 2.64 -2.88 13.51
N ALA A 181 2.20 -3.82 12.69
CA ALA A 181 1.66 -5.08 13.18
C ALA A 181 2.78 -5.94 13.79
N GLY A 182 2.70 -6.20 15.10
CA GLY A 182 3.74 -6.96 15.81
C GLY A 182 5.03 -6.20 16.08
N LEU A 183 5.05 -4.87 15.90
CA LEU A 183 6.19 -4.03 16.29
C LEU A 183 6.33 -4.00 17.81
N ARG A 184 7.52 -4.30 18.31
CA ARG A 184 7.89 -4.21 19.72
C ARG A 184 9.10 -3.29 19.85
N HIS A 185 9.00 -2.32 20.74
CA HIS A 185 10.14 -1.50 21.15
C HIS A 185 10.83 -2.18 22.31
N LEU A 186 12.02 -2.74 22.07
CA LEU A 186 12.83 -3.39 23.12
C LEU A 186 13.92 -2.42 23.57
N LYS A 187 13.89 -2.06 24.85
CA LYS A 187 14.87 -1.13 25.43
C LYS A 187 16.11 -1.86 25.97
N PRO A 188 17.24 -1.14 26.16
CA PRO A 188 18.39 -1.70 26.86
C PRO A 188 18.01 -2.35 28.19
N GLY A 189 18.55 -3.55 28.43
CA GLY A 189 18.27 -4.35 29.63
C GLY A 189 16.90 -5.06 29.66
N GLU A 190 16.03 -4.88 28.68
CA GLU A 190 14.78 -5.65 28.59
C GLU A 190 15.04 -7.09 28.12
N THR A 191 14.17 -8.01 28.55
CA THR A 191 14.26 -9.41 28.14
C THR A 191 13.58 -9.63 26.80
N ILE A 192 14.15 -10.51 25.99
CA ILE A 192 13.57 -10.90 24.70
C ILE A 192 12.20 -11.56 24.95
N PRO A 193 11.13 -11.15 24.25
CA PRO A 193 9.81 -11.74 24.41
C PRO A 193 9.85 -13.24 24.08
N LYS A 194 9.28 -14.06 24.97
CA LYS A 194 9.26 -15.53 24.81
C LYS A 194 8.18 -16.04 23.87
N ASP A 195 7.26 -15.16 23.47
CA ASP A 195 6.12 -15.44 22.60
C ASP A 195 6.41 -15.18 21.11
N LEU A 196 7.68 -14.90 20.76
CA LEU A 196 8.10 -14.78 19.37
C LEU A 196 8.05 -16.15 18.69
N ASP A 197 7.47 -16.19 17.50
CA ASP A 197 7.38 -17.42 16.69
C ASP A 197 8.47 -17.42 15.62
N PHE A 198 9.57 -18.13 15.88
CA PHE A 198 10.64 -18.37 14.91
C PHE A 198 10.39 -19.65 14.10
N SER A 199 9.12 -19.91 13.73
CA SER A 199 8.79 -20.99 12.81
C SER A 199 9.45 -20.77 11.44
N GLU A 200 9.52 -21.82 10.62
CA GLU A 200 10.21 -21.75 9.32
C GLU A 200 9.68 -20.65 8.39
N ASP A 201 8.41 -20.27 8.54
CA ASP A 201 7.75 -19.25 7.71
C ASP A 201 7.90 -17.83 8.29
N ASN A 202 8.37 -17.67 9.53
CA ASN A 202 8.40 -16.41 10.26
C ASN A 202 9.85 -15.97 10.57
N ARG A 203 10.22 -14.81 10.03
CA ARG A 203 11.50 -14.14 10.29
C ARG A 203 11.26 -12.75 10.86
N TYR A 204 12.16 -12.29 11.71
CA TYR A 204 12.08 -10.97 12.31
C TYR A 204 13.22 -10.06 11.86
N MET A 205 12.94 -8.77 11.81
CA MET A 205 13.91 -7.71 11.66
C MET A 205 14.04 -6.98 13.00
N ALA A 206 15.27 -6.91 13.52
CA ALA A 206 15.65 -6.00 14.59
C ALA A 206 16.29 -4.76 13.96
N GLN A 207 15.67 -3.61 14.13
CA GLN A 207 16.12 -2.34 13.55
C GLN A 207 16.38 -1.31 14.65
N ASP A 208 17.40 -0.47 14.48
CA ASP A 208 17.68 0.64 15.41
C ASP A 208 16.45 1.54 15.60
N TRP A 209 16.15 1.89 16.85
CA TRP A 209 15.02 2.74 17.18
C TRP A 209 15.41 4.22 17.01
N LEU A 210 14.89 4.84 15.94
CA LEU A 210 15.14 6.26 15.67
C LEU A 210 14.10 7.15 16.35
N GLU A 211 14.56 8.28 16.88
CA GLU A 211 13.71 9.37 17.37
C GLU A 211 13.82 10.57 16.43
N GLY A 212 12.68 11.12 16.00
CA GLY A 212 12.66 12.22 15.04
C GLY A 212 11.25 12.57 14.55
N ASP A 213 11.20 13.44 13.55
CA ASP A 213 9.93 13.81 12.91
C ASP A 213 9.50 12.70 11.93
N GLU A 214 8.31 12.16 12.12
CA GLU A 214 7.76 11.12 11.28
C GLU A 214 7.06 11.69 10.02
N TYR A 215 7.41 11.15 8.86
CA TYR A 215 6.76 11.46 7.59
C TYR A 215 6.33 10.19 6.88
N ARG A 216 5.19 10.27 6.18
CA ARG A 216 4.74 9.21 5.28
C ARG A 216 4.55 9.77 3.88
N SER A 217 4.78 8.92 2.90
CA SER A 217 4.58 9.24 1.49
C SER A 217 3.66 8.25 0.82
N TYR A 218 3.04 8.69 -0.28
CA TYR A 218 2.36 7.81 -1.22
C TYR A 218 2.65 8.31 -2.62
N SER A 219 3.06 7.41 -3.50
CA SER A 219 3.46 7.72 -4.87
C SER A 219 2.83 6.75 -5.87
N VAL A 220 2.57 7.28 -7.07
CA VAL A 220 2.18 6.50 -8.25
C VAL A 220 3.32 6.59 -9.26
N VAL A 221 3.76 5.42 -9.72
CA VAL A 221 4.91 5.29 -10.62
C VAL A 221 4.46 4.58 -11.89
N ARG A 222 4.93 5.06 -13.03
CA ARG A 222 4.68 4.47 -14.34
C ARG A 222 5.98 4.33 -15.11
N ASP A 223 6.32 3.11 -15.46
CA ASP A 223 7.47 2.77 -16.31
C ASP A 223 8.77 3.42 -15.79
N GLY A 224 8.96 3.38 -14.46
CA GLY A 224 10.10 3.99 -13.76
C GLY A 224 9.95 5.48 -13.43
N HIS A 225 8.93 6.17 -13.94
CA HIS A 225 8.72 7.60 -13.70
C HIS A 225 7.72 7.86 -12.57
N VAL A 226 8.10 8.72 -11.63
CA VAL A 226 7.21 9.15 -10.53
C VAL A 226 6.20 10.15 -11.08
N GLU A 227 4.95 9.73 -11.23
CA GLU A 227 3.88 10.56 -11.80
C GLU A 227 3.22 11.44 -10.75
N ALA A 228 3.04 10.92 -9.53
CA ALA A 228 2.44 11.65 -8.41
C ALA A 228 3.12 11.27 -7.09
N THR A 229 3.29 12.24 -6.20
CA THR A 229 3.79 12.02 -4.83
C THR A 229 3.10 12.95 -3.85
N GLY A 230 2.58 12.38 -2.78
CA GLY A 230 1.99 13.06 -1.64
C GLY A 230 2.83 12.72 -0.41
N CYS A 231 3.06 13.71 0.44
CA CYS A 231 3.87 13.58 1.64
C CYS A 231 3.15 14.29 2.77
N TYR A 232 3.11 13.66 3.95
CA TYR A 232 2.42 14.20 5.11
C TYR A 232 3.14 13.80 6.39
N PRO A 233 3.23 14.70 7.39
CA PRO A 233 3.76 14.34 8.69
C PRO A 233 2.76 13.46 9.46
N VAL A 234 3.26 12.58 10.31
CA VAL A 234 2.43 11.84 11.26
C VAL A 234 2.17 12.73 12.47
N THR A 235 1.04 13.44 12.48
CA THR A 235 0.66 14.24 13.65
C THR A 235 0.01 13.37 14.71
N GLN A 236 0.67 13.15 15.84
CA GLN A 236 0.04 12.57 17.04
C GLN A 236 -0.93 13.60 17.63
N THR A 237 -2.22 13.51 17.30
CA THR A 237 -3.22 14.29 18.02
C THR A 237 -3.53 13.60 19.34
N HIS A 238 -3.05 14.18 20.45
CA HIS A 238 -3.32 13.79 21.85
C HIS A 238 -4.81 13.84 22.29
N ASP A 239 -5.74 13.91 21.35
CA ASP A 239 -7.14 14.24 21.58
C ASP A 239 -7.99 13.11 21.00
N ASP A 240 -8.40 12.16 21.85
CA ASP A 240 -9.12 10.89 21.53
C ASP A 240 -10.38 11.03 20.64
N ASN A 241 -10.81 12.27 20.39
CA ASN A 241 -11.97 12.62 19.59
C ASN A 241 -11.69 13.09 18.16
N LYS A 242 -10.44 13.29 17.75
CA LYS A 242 -10.07 13.75 16.40
C LYS A 242 -9.35 12.62 15.66
N GLY A 243 -9.95 12.09 14.58
CA GLY A 243 -9.31 11.06 13.74
C GLY A 243 -8.03 11.59 13.07
N GLU A 244 -7.23 10.68 12.50
CA GLU A 244 -5.98 11.03 11.81
C GLU A 244 -6.24 12.09 10.73
N LEU A 245 -5.53 13.21 10.88
CA LEU A 245 -5.57 14.31 9.93
C LEU A 245 -4.40 14.13 8.96
N LEU A 246 -4.69 13.76 7.72
CA LEU A 246 -3.73 13.85 6.64
C LEU A 246 -3.67 15.29 6.16
N GLN A 247 -2.49 15.89 6.27
CA GLN A 247 -2.21 17.20 5.73
C GLN A 247 -0.99 17.12 4.83
N GLN A 248 -1.17 17.47 3.54
CA GLN A 248 -0.05 17.56 2.62
C GLN A 248 1.02 18.52 3.15
N LYS A 249 2.29 18.11 3.06
CA LYS A 249 3.48 18.91 3.32
C LYS A 249 4.53 18.57 2.27
N PHE A 250 5.05 19.60 1.60
CA PHE A 250 6.22 19.43 0.74
C PHE A 250 7.47 19.23 1.61
N HIS A 251 8.25 18.22 1.29
CA HIS A 251 9.49 17.89 1.99
C HIS A 251 10.55 17.46 0.96
N PRO A 252 11.51 18.32 0.59
CA PRO A 252 12.42 18.05 -0.52
C PRO A 252 13.17 16.71 -0.35
N GLY A 253 13.70 16.43 0.85
CA GLY A 253 14.39 15.17 1.13
C GLY A 253 13.55 13.90 0.90
N VAL A 254 12.23 13.95 1.13
CA VAL A 254 11.35 12.79 0.87
C VAL A 254 11.20 12.57 -0.64
N TYR A 255 11.04 13.64 -1.40
CA TYR A 255 10.89 13.55 -2.86
C TYR A 255 12.20 13.11 -3.51
N GLU A 256 13.32 13.66 -3.07
CA GLU A 256 14.67 13.29 -3.53
C GLU A 256 14.97 11.82 -3.20
N TYR A 257 14.65 11.35 -2.00
CA TYR A 257 14.81 9.94 -1.62
C TYR A 257 14.02 9.02 -2.56
N ILE A 258 12.74 9.32 -2.78
CA ILE A 258 11.85 8.50 -3.62
C ILE A 258 12.33 8.49 -5.08
N GLN A 259 12.74 9.65 -5.61
CA GLN A 259 13.29 9.75 -6.96
C GLN A 259 14.59 8.97 -7.09
N HIS A 260 15.51 9.09 -6.12
CA HIS A 260 16.75 8.35 -6.11
C HIS A 260 16.52 6.83 -6.03
N PHE A 261 15.60 6.40 -5.16
CA PHE A 261 15.23 4.99 -5.05
C PHE A 261 14.70 4.46 -6.38
N LEU A 262 13.69 5.12 -6.95
CA LEU A 262 13.01 4.65 -8.17
C LEU A 262 13.88 4.73 -9.43
N ALA A 263 14.87 5.63 -9.47
CA ALA A 263 15.84 5.71 -10.56
C ALA A 263 16.85 4.55 -10.57
N ASN A 264 17.07 3.90 -9.41
CA ASN A 264 18.11 2.88 -9.24
C ASN A 264 17.57 1.45 -9.00
N VAL A 265 16.26 1.26 -9.02
CA VAL A 265 15.63 -0.07 -9.03
C VAL A 265 15.20 -0.47 -10.45
N PRO A 266 15.00 -1.77 -10.74
CA PRO A 266 14.37 -2.20 -11.99
C PRO A 266 13.06 -1.45 -12.24
N SER A 267 12.78 -1.18 -13.53
CA SER A 267 11.62 -0.38 -13.95
C SER A 267 10.34 -0.77 -13.20
N PHE A 268 9.87 0.15 -12.38
CA PHE A 268 8.72 -0.04 -11.50
C PHE A 268 7.48 0.67 -12.06
N SER A 269 6.36 -0.05 -12.09
CA SER A 269 5.02 0.48 -12.33
C SER A 269 4.11 0.05 -11.18
N GLY A 270 3.30 0.96 -10.66
CA GLY A 270 2.38 0.66 -9.57
C GLY A 270 2.31 1.74 -8.51
N GLN A 271 1.95 1.32 -7.31
CA GLN A 271 1.82 2.17 -6.14
C GLN A 271 2.97 1.88 -5.18
N ILE A 272 3.54 2.93 -4.60
CA ILE A 272 4.61 2.78 -3.61
C ILE A 272 4.49 3.88 -2.54
N ALA A 273 4.67 3.49 -1.29
CA ALA A 273 4.63 4.36 -0.12
C ALA A 273 5.84 4.06 0.75
N PHE A 274 6.36 5.09 1.40
CA PHE A 274 7.49 4.99 2.32
C PHE A 274 7.15 5.69 3.62
N ASP A 275 7.59 5.08 4.72
CA ASP A 275 7.61 5.66 6.05
C ASP A 275 9.02 6.15 6.35
N PHE A 276 9.12 7.36 6.90
CA PHE A 276 10.38 8.02 7.20
C PHE A 276 10.43 8.54 8.63
N ILE A 277 11.66 8.57 9.17
CA ILE A 277 12.01 9.31 10.37
C ILE A 277 13.11 10.30 10.00
N GLU A 278 12.84 11.60 10.17
CA GLU A 278 13.82 12.66 10.03
C GLU A 278 14.49 12.93 11.38
N THR A 279 15.78 12.65 11.45
CA THR A 279 16.61 12.86 12.64
C THR A 279 17.59 14.03 12.39
N ALA A 280 18.37 14.39 13.42
CA ALA A 280 19.46 15.36 13.25
C ALA A 280 20.53 14.92 12.22
N ASN A 281 20.63 13.61 11.92
CA ASN A 281 21.62 13.04 11.03
C ASN A 281 21.12 12.82 9.60
N GLY A 282 19.81 12.99 9.35
CA GLY A 282 19.22 12.82 8.03
C GLY A 282 17.85 12.16 8.05
N LEU A 283 17.32 11.91 6.85
CA LEU A 283 16.02 11.30 6.60
C LEU A 283 16.18 9.81 6.32
N TYR A 284 15.66 8.97 7.22
CA TYR A 284 15.79 7.52 7.15
C TYR A 284 14.48 6.89 6.71
N ALA A 285 14.48 6.04 5.68
CA ALA A 285 13.31 5.22 5.37
C ALA A 285 13.28 4.00 6.30
N ILE A 286 12.17 3.82 7.01
CA ILE A 286 12.00 2.73 7.99
C ILE A 286 11.15 1.57 7.47
N GLY A 287 10.51 1.76 6.31
CA GLY A 287 9.63 0.77 5.69
C GLY A 287 9.11 1.23 4.34
N CYS A 288 8.57 0.26 3.59
CA CYS A 288 8.00 0.45 2.26
C CYS A 288 6.70 -0.37 2.11
N SER A 289 5.73 0.21 1.39
CA SER A 289 4.44 -0.40 1.08
C SER A 289 4.21 -0.31 -0.44
N VAL A 290 4.04 -1.45 -1.12
CA VAL A 290 3.80 -1.52 -2.58
C VAL A 290 2.32 -1.56 -2.97
N ARG A 291 1.47 -1.00 -2.12
CA ARG A 291 0.00 -1.03 -2.22
C ARG A 291 -0.61 0.34 -1.94
N ALA A 292 -1.93 0.43 -2.03
CA ALA A 292 -2.62 1.67 -1.71
C ALA A 292 -2.54 1.96 -0.20
N THR A 293 -2.17 3.18 0.18
CA THR A 293 -2.13 3.63 1.59
C THR A 293 -3.03 4.84 1.80
N ALA A 294 -3.22 5.24 3.06
CA ALA A 294 -4.04 6.40 3.41
C ALA A 294 -3.60 7.70 2.70
N GLY A 295 -2.32 7.82 2.32
CA GLY A 295 -1.79 8.95 1.56
C GLY A 295 -2.56 9.25 0.27
N LEU A 296 -3.17 8.24 -0.37
CA LEU A 296 -4.06 8.40 -1.54
C LEU A 296 -5.18 9.44 -1.32
N HIS A 297 -5.64 9.60 -0.08
CA HIS A 297 -6.70 10.53 0.26
C HIS A 297 -6.28 12.00 0.15
N LEU A 298 -4.99 12.30 0.04
CA LEU A 298 -4.52 13.66 -0.23
C LEU A 298 -5.03 14.21 -1.58
N TRP A 299 -5.47 13.33 -2.50
CA TRP A 299 -6.04 13.68 -3.79
C TRP A 299 -7.57 13.56 -3.86
N SER A 300 -8.27 13.27 -2.74
CA SER A 300 -9.72 13.02 -2.79
C SER A 300 -10.47 14.18 -3.43
N ASN A 301 -11.57 13.86 -4.13
CA ASN A 301 -12.39 14.79 -4.91
C ASN A 301 -11.70 15.41 -6.13
N THR A 302 -10.59 14.84 -6.61
CA THR A 302 -9.92 15.28 -7.83
C THR A 302 -9.66 14.10 -8.78
N PRO A 303 -9.53 14.32 -10.09
CA PRO A 303 -9.19 13.25 -11.03
C PRO A 303 -7.68 13.03 -11.15
N TRP A 304 -6.83 13.78 -10.45
CA TRP A 304 -5.41 13.88 -10.76
C TRP A 304 -4.63 12.60 -10.49
N LEU A 305 -4.88 11.93 -9.37
CA LEU A 305 -4.22 10.65 -9.08
C LEU A 305 -4.72 9.54 -10.01
N ALA A 306 -6.02 9.51 -10.30
CA ALA A 306 -6.59 8.62 -11.31
C ALA A 306 -5.92 8.80 -12.68
N LYS A 307 -5.66 10.06 -13.08
CA LYS A 307 -4.92 10.37 -14.31
C LYS A 307 -3.46 9.93 -14.26
N ALA A 308 -2.80 10.05 -13.10
CA ALA A 308 -1.45 9.55 -12.90
C ALA A 308 -1.40 8.03 -13.11
N ILE A 309 -2.33 7.28 -12.49
CA ILE A 309 -2.44 5.82 -12.63
C ILE A 309 -2.74 5.44 -14.09
N THR A 310 -3.68 6.12 -14.76
CA THR A 310 -4.04 5.78 -16.14
C THR A 310 -3.06 6.31 -17.18
N GLY A 311 -2.04 7.08 -16.79
CA GLY A 311 -1.06 7.67 -17.71
C GLY A 311 -1.65 8.74 -18.62
N THR A 312 -2.69 9.43 -18.13
CA THR A 312 -3.48 10.42 -18.87
C THR A 312 -3.26 11.84 -18.37
N LEU A 313 -2.22 12.04 -17.53
CA LEU A 313 -1.74 13.36 -17.20
C LEU A 313 -1.25 14.08 -18.48
N PRO A 314 -1.54 15.38 -18.64
CA PRO A 314 -0.97 16.19 -19.70
C PRO A 314 0.55 16.02 -19.79
N LYS A 315 1.07 15.77 -20.99
CA LYS A 315 2.50 15.56 -21.23
C LYS A 315 3.29 16.85 -21.09
N ASP A 316 2.74 17.93 -21.61
CA ASP A 316 3.35 19.26 -21.62
C ASP A 316 2.81 20.11 -20.45
N ASN A 317 3.68 20.93 -19.84
CA ASN A 317 3.34 21.95 -18.84
C ASN A 317 2.99 21.47 -17.42
N ILE A 318 3.28 20.21 -17.06
CA ILE A 318 3.10 19.73 -15.69
C ILE A 318 4.44 19.28 -15.10
N GLU A 319 4.81 19.87 -13.98
CA GLU A 319 5.90 19.42 -13.13
C GLU A 319 5.55 18.05 -12.54
N ARG A 320 6.40 17.05 -12.83
CA ARG A 320 6.30 15.70 -12.26
C ARG A 320 7.37 15.51 -11.18
N PRO A 321 7.07 14.81 -10.07
CA PRO A 321 5.77 14.23 -9.72
C PRO A 321 4.73 15.31 -9.37
N ILE A 322 3.48 15.11 -9.79
CA ILE A 322 2.39 16.00 -9.37
C ILE A 322 2.19 15.90 -7.86
N ARG A 323 1.87 17.05 -7.26
CA ARG A 323 1.58 17.15 -5.83
C ARG A 323 0.07 17.15 -5.59
N PRO A 324 -0.40 16.68 -4.41
CA PRO A 324 -1.77 16.90 -3.98
C PRO A 324 -2.21 18.35 -4.17
N PRO A 325 -3.39 18.56 -4.76
CA PRO A 325 -3.83 19.90 -5.10
C PRO A 325 -4.10 20.72 -3.84
N LYS A 326 -3.63 21.96 -3.83
CA LYS A 326 -4.01 22.93 -2.81
C LYS A 326 -5.52 23.20 -2.91
N ARG A 327 -6.17 23.43 -1.77
CA ARG A 327 -7.58 23.86 -1.71
C ARG A 327 -7.71 25.28 -2.28
N LEU A 328 -8.95 25.69 -2.55
CA LEU A 328 -9.29 27.10 -2.78
C LEU A 328 -8.59 27.95 -1.71
N TYR A 329 -7.94 29.04 -2.14
CA TYR A 329 -7.07 29.93 -1.35
C TYR A 329 -5.64 29.45 -1.04
N GLY A 330 -5.16 28.38 -1.68
CA GLY A 330 -3.74 28.00 -1.62
C GLY A 330 -3.32 27.25 -0.34
N HIS A 331 -4.29 26.86 0.49
CA HIS A 331 -4.04 26.02 1.66
C HIS A 331 -3.78 24.57 1.26
N GLU A 332 -2.92 23.89 2.01
CA GLU A 332 -2.64 22.46 1.83
C GLU A 332 -3.90 21.61 1.99
N SER A 333 -3.96 20.51 1.23
CA SER A 333 -5.08 19.58 1.29
C SER A 333 -5.12 18.89 2.67
N ARG A 334 -6.32 18.80 3.25
CA ARG A 334 -6.54 18.29 4.62
C ARG A 334 -7.69 17.30 4.66
N TYR A 335 -7.39 16.03 4.84
CA TYR A 335 -8.40 14.98 4.89
C TYR A 335 -8.38 14.31 6.24
N ARG A 336 -9.55 14.11 6.81
CA ARG A 336 -9.70 13.23 7.97
C ARG A 336 -9.88 11.83 7.43
N VAL A 337 -8.87 11.01 7.62
CA VAL A 337 -8.98 9.57 7.41
C VAL A 337 -9.52 8.98 8.69
N MET A 338 -10.37 7.98 8.57
CA MET A 338 -11.09 7.43 9.71
C MET A 338 -10.46 6.09 10.12
N PRO A 339 -9.62 6.04 11.16
CA PRO A 339 -9.34 4.80 11.90
C PRO A 339 -10.56 4.33 12.72
N ARG A 340 -11.55 5.20 12.95
CA ARG A 340 -12.62 4.97 13.93
C ARG A 340 -13.81 4.11 13.48
N MET A 341 -13.88 3.70 12.20
CA MET A 341 -14.86 2.68 11.77
C MET A 341 -14.52 1.33 12.42
N LEU A 342 -13.24 1.15 12.79
CA LEU A 342 -12.68 -0.03 13.44
C LEU A 342 -12.57 0.08 14.97
N MET A 343 -12.59 1.31 15.52
CA MET A 343 -12.41 1.57 16.95
C MET A 343 -13.75 1.69 17.69
N TRP A 344 -14.56 0.64 17.64
CA TRP A 344 -15.52 0.39 18.72
C TRP A 344 -14.75 -0.29 19.85
N LYS A 345 -14.43 0.48 20.90
CA LYS A 345 -13.93 -0.10 22.14
C LYS A 345 -15.13 -0.64 22.90
N ASP A 346 -15.13 -1.93 23.23
CA ASP A 346 -16.18 -2.69 23.91
C ASP A 346 -16.42 -2.29 25.37
N GLU A 347 -16.14 -1.04 25.74
CA GLU A 347 -16.19 -0.63 27.15
C GLU A 347 -17.58 -0.21 27.63
N ASP A 348 -18.59 -0.10 26.75
CA ASP A 348 -20.00 0.07 27.17
C ASP A 348 -21.00 -0.33 26.06
N VAL A 349 -21.47 -1.58 26.07
CA VAL A 349 -22.47 -2.12 25.12
C VAL A 349 -23.88 -1.63 25.47
N SER A 350 -24.10 -0.32 25.41
CA SER A 350 -25.43 0.29 25.55
C SER A 350 -26.01 0.65 24.18
N PHE A 351 -27.31 0.43 23.97
CA PHE A 351 -28.03 0.90 22.78
C PHE A 351 -27.87 2.43 22.56
N ARG A 352 -27.72 3.20 23.64
CA ARG A 352 -27.45 4.66 23.55
C ARG A 352 -26.03 4.96 23.05
N ALA A 353 -25.03 4.19 23.49
CA ALA A 353 -23.65 4.30 23.00
C ALA A 353 -23.58 3.90 21.51
N TRP A 354 -24.29 2.84 21.14
CA TRP A 354 -24.49 2.43 19.75
C TRP A 354 -25.12 3.52 18.89
N LEU A 355 -26.26 4.08 19.32
CA LEU A 355 -26.93 5.13 18.57
C LEU A 355 -26.09 6.42 18.47
N LYS A 356 -25.35 6.78 19.52
CA LYS A 356 -24.40 7.90 19.51
C LYS A 356 -23.26 7.66 18.52
N HIS A 357 -22.73 6.44 18.47
CA HIS A 357 -21.70 6.04 17.51
C HIS A 357 -22.25 6.07 16.07
N MET A 358 -23.42 5.50 15.81
CA MET A 358 -24.10 5.52 14.51
C MET A 358 -24.39 6.94 14.03
N ARG A 359 -24.92 7.80 14.91
CA ARG A 359 -25.14 9.22 14.62
C ARG A 359 -23.83 9.90 14.27
N ARG A 360 -22.77 9.65 15.05
CA ARG A 360 -21.44 10.23 14.77
C ARG A 360 -20.93 9.82 13.38
N MET A 361 -21.06 8.55 12.99
CA MET A 361 -20.61 8.09 11.67
C MET A 361 -21.31 8.84 10.54
N VAL A 362 -22.64 8.92 10.59
CA VAL A 362 -23.42 9.61 9.54
C VAL A 362 -23.07 11.10 9.45
N PHE A 363 -22.77 11.76 10.57
CA PHE A 363 -22.52 13.22 10.57
C PHE A 363 -21.03 13.61 10.53
N THR A 364 -20.09 12.64 10.49
CA THR A 364 -18.66 12.95 10.37
C THR A 364 -18.32 13.24 8.91
N ARG A 365 -17.74 14.42 8.64
CA ARG A 365 -17.22 14.79 7.32
C ARG A 365 -15.83 14.18 7.12
N ASP A 366 -15.79 12.93 6.68
CA ASP A 366 -14.57 12.19 6.32
C ASP A 366 -14.46 11.98 4.79
N VAL A 367 -13.51 11.16 4.36
CA VAL A 367 -13.30 10.83 2.93
C VAL A 367 -14.52 10.14 2.29
N THR A 368 -15.33 9.42 3.05
CA THR A 368 -16.53 8.76 2.52
C THR A 368 -17.65 9.75 2.22
N TRP A 369 -17.60 10.94 2.84
CA TRP A 369 -18.61 11.97 2.70
C TRP A 369 -18.56 12.69 1.33
N ASP A 370 -19.59 12.48 0.50
CA ASP A 370 -19.84 13.22 -0.74
C ASP A 370 -21.35 13.41 -0.97
N TRP A 371 -21.80 14.65 -1.19
CA TRP A 371 -23.20 15.01 -1.46
C TRP A 371 -23.70 14.49 -2.81
N ARG A 372 -22.81 14.23 -3.77
CA ARG A 372 -23.16 13.67 -5.08
C ARG A 372 -23.26 12.14 -5.05
N ASP A 373 -22.78 11.54 -3.97
CA ASP A 373 -22.74 10.10 -3.76
C ASP A 373 -22.96 9.78 -2.26
N PRO A 374 -24.17 10.02 -1.72
CA PRO A 374 -24.44 9.94 -0.29
C PRO A 374 -24.61 8.50 0.23
N MET A 375 -24.88 7.54 -0.67
CA MET A 375 -25.23 6.18 -0.31
C MET A 375 -24.14 5.41 0.47
N PRO A 376 -22.83 5.56 0.18
CA PRO A 376 -21.77 4.99 1.01
C PRO A 376 -21.87 5.37 2.50
N ILE A 377 -22.24 6.62 2.81
CA ILE A 377 -22.40 7.13 4.18
C ILE A 377 -23.66 6.54 4.82
N VAL A 378 -24.78 6.60 4.10
CA VAL A 378 -26.08 6.10 4.56
C VAL A 378 -26.03 4.60 4.83
N ALA A 379 -25.23 3.86 4.06
CA ALA A 379 -25.05 2.43 4.20
C ALA A 379 -24.06 2.03 5.32
N GLN A 380 -23.23 2.95 5.85
CA GLN A 380 -22.23 2.60 6.87
C GLN A 380 -22.82 1.88 8.09
N PRO A 381 -23.95 2.32 8.70
CA PRO A 381 -24.56 1.59 9.81
C PRO A 381 -24.93 0.14 9.47
N LEU A 382 -25.46 -0.08 8.26
CA LEU A 382 -25.84 -1.40 7.77
C LEU A 382 -24.61 -2.28 7.53
N LEU A 383 -23.60 -1.74 6.85
CA LEU A 383 -22.33 -2.39 6.58
C LEU A 383 -21.64 -2.80 7.88
N LEU A 384 -21.49 -1.86 8.80
CA LEU A 384 -20.83 -2.11 10.08
C LEU A 384 -21.58 -3.17 10.91
N THR A 385 -22.92 -3.13 10.90
CA THR A 385 -23.73 -4.19 11.55
C THR A 385 -23.51 -5.55 10.89
N ALA A 386 -23.42 -5.61 9.56
CA ALA A 386 -23.12 -6.85 8.85
C ALA A 386 -21.72 -7.37 9.19
N TYR A 387 -20.72 -6.48 9.23
CA TYR A 387 -19.35 -6.83 9.56
C TYR A 387 -19.21 -7.33 11.00
N TYR A 388 -19.85 -6.69 11.97
CA TYR A 388 -19.86 -7.18 13.36
C TYR A 388 -20.49 -8.58 13.48
N ARG A 389 -21.55 -8.87 12.73
CA ARG A 389 -22.13 -10.23 12.71
C ARG A 389 -21.16 -11.25 12.12
N MET A 390 -20.38 -10.88 11.11
CA MET A 390 -19.35 -11.76 10.53
C MET A 390 -18.18 -11.97 11.49
N CYS A 391 -17.73 -10.90 12.16
CA CYS A 391 -16.73 -10.93 13.22
C CYS A 391 -17.15 -11.86 14.36
N HIS A 392 -18.36 -11.71 14.88
CA HIS A 392 -18.91 -12.57 15.95
C HIS A 392 -19.00 -14.04 15.53
N LYS A 393 -19.34 -14.33 14.26
CA LYS A 393 -19.38 -15.72 13.76
C LYS A 393 -18.00 -16.36 13.63
N SER A 394 -16.99 -15.55 13.34
CA SER A 394 -15.62 -16.02 13.07
C SER A 394 -14.72 -15.96 14.33
N GLY A 395 -15.19 -15.31 15.41
CA GLY A 395 -14.39 -15.06 16.61
C GLY A 395 -13.32 -13.98 16.44
N TRP A 396 -13.37 -13.20 15.36
CA TRP A 396 -12.36 -12.20 15.02
C TRP A 396 -12.79 -10.80 15.39
N GLN A 397 -11.81 -9.93 15.64
CA GLN A 397 -12.03 -8.49 15.74
C GLN A 397 -12.17 -7.86 14.35
N LEU A 398 -12.85 -6.72 14.29
CA LEU A 398 -13.13 -6.04 13.03
C LEU A 398 -11.87 -5.67 12.21
N PRO A 399 -10.78 -5.13 12.81
CA PRO A 399 -9.55 -4.89 12.07
C PRO A 399 -9.00 -6.17 11.45
N HIS A 400 -8.88 -7.24 12.24
CA HIS A 400 -8.39 -8.55 11.78
C HIS A 400 -9.23 -9.07 10.62
N PHE A 401 -10.55 -9.08 10.77
CA PHE A 401 -11.49 -9.56 9.77
C PHE A 401 -11.40 -8.84 8.41
N PHE A 402 -11.17 -7.52 8.42
CA PHE A 402 -11.04 -6.74 7.18
C PHE A 402 -9.84 -7.16 6.34
N HIS A 403 -8.82 -7.67 7.01
CA HIS A 403 -7.51 -7.91 6.46
C HIS A 403 -7.24 -9.39 6.15
N GLU A 404 -7.67 -10.31 7.02
CA GLU A 404 -7.38 -11.74 6.94
C GLU A 404 -7.61 -12.31 5.53
N GLN A 405 -8.77 -12.02 4.94
CA GLN A 405 -9.17 -12.60 3.66
C GLN A 405 -8.30 -12.17 2.48
N LEU A 406 -7.62 -11.04 2.62
CA LEU A 406 -6.74 -10.46 1.59
C LEU A 406 -5.27 -10.62 1.94
N ALA A 407 -4.97 -11.10 3.16
CA ALA A 407 -3.62 -11.19 3.66
C ALA A 407 -2.78 -12.15 2.83
N TRP A 408 -1.56 -11.73 2.50
CA TRP A 408 -0.60 -12.56 1.80
C TRP A 408 0.42 -13.11 2.78
N GLU A 409 0.27 -14.40 3.09
CA GLU A 409 1.15 -15.15 3.98
C GLU A 409 1.77 -16.31 3.19
N PRO A 410 2.88 -16.05 2.48
CA PRO A 410 3.52 -17.05 1.65
C PRO A 410 4.22 -18.11 2.50
N LYS A 411 4.33 -19.32 1.96
CA LYS A 411 5.13 -20.38 2.60
C LYS A 411 6.62 -20.19 2.29
N ARG A 412 7.50 -20.69 3.17
CA ARG A 412 8.96 -20.57 3.03
C ARG A 412 9.49 -20.96 1.65
N HIS A 413 9.04 -22.08 1.10
CA HIS A 413 9.50 -22.55 -0.23
C HIS A 413 9.11 -21.59 -1.37
N GLU A 414 7.96 -20.90 -1.26
CA GLU A 414 7.54 -19.87 -2.23
C GLU A 414 8.45 -18.63 -2.12
N LEU A 415 8.79 -18.23 -0.89
CA LEU A 415 9.72 -17.14 -0.60
C LEU A 415 11.15 -17.44 -1.05
N GLU A 416 11.65 -18.65 -0.83
CA GLU A 416 13.00 -19.06 -1.22
C GLU A 416 13.18 -19.00 -2.75
N GLY A 417 12.16 -19.42 -3.50
CA GLY A 417 12.14 -19.28 -4.96
C GLY A 417 12.21 -17.81 -5.40
N LEU A 418 11.41 -16.94 -4.78
CA LEU A 418 11.40 -15.51 -5.09
C LEU A 418 12.70 -14.80 -4.68
N ARG A 419 13.27 -15.14 -3.52
CA ARG A 419 14.55 -14.59 -3.04
C ARG A 419 15.72 -15.04 -3.92
N GLY A 420 15.69 -16.26 -4.45
CA GLY A 420 16.65 -16.71 -5.45
C GLY A 420 16.68 -15.83 -6.70
N MET A 421 15.51 -15.32 -7.13
CA MET A 421 15.41 -14.38 -8.25
C MET A 421 16.03 -13.01 -7.94
N PHE A 422 16.09 -12.58 -6.67
CA PHE A 422 16.73 -11.31 -6.28
C PHE A 422 18.24 -11.40 -6.52
N ALA A 423 18.87 -12.46 -6.01
CA ALA A 423 20.31 -12.67 -6.10
C ALA A 423 20.79 -12.85 -7.56
N GLU A 424 20.00 -13.53 -8.40
CA GLU A 424 20.31 -13.67 -9.82
C GLU A 424 20.28 -12.31 -10.55
N LYS A 425 19.30 -11.44 -10.24
CA LYS A 425 19.22 -10.11 -10.86
C LYS A 425 20.33 -9.17 -10.38
N ASP A 426 20.68 -9.22 -9.10
CA ASP A 426 21.76 -8.39 -8.54
C ASP A 426 23.13 -8.79 -9.12
N SER A 427 23.37 -10.10 -9.30
CA SER A 427 24.60 -10.60 -9.94
C SER A 427 24.68 -10.26 -11.44
N VAL A 428 23.58 -10.36 -12.18
CA VAL A 428 23.53 -9.92 -13.59
C VAL A 428 23.76 -8.41 -13.73
N GLY A 429 23.28 -7.60 -12.78
CA GLY A 429 23.56 -6.17 -12.71
C GLY A 429 25.05 -5.88 -12.53
N ALA A 430 25.70 -6.58 -11.59
CA ALA A 430 27.12 -6.41 -11.28
C ALA A 430 28.06 -6.95 -12.37
N ASP A 431 27.75 -8.11 -12.99
CA ASP A 431 28.57 -8.74 -14.04
C ASP A 431 28.36 -8.13 -15.44
N SER A 432 27.34 -7.29 -15.63
CA SER A 432 27.05 -6.70 -16.95
C SER A 432 28.13 -5.71 -17.42
N GLY A 433 29.00 -5.20 -16.53
CA GLY A 433 30.06 -4.25 -16.89
C GLY A 433 29.54 -2.94 -17.50
N VAL A 434 28.24 -2.65 -17.38
CA VAL A 434 27.61 -1.44 -17.90
C VAL A 434 27.68 -0.35 -16.83
N GLU A 435 28.68 0.52 -16.93
CA GLU A 435 28.66 1.80 -16.21
C GLU A 435 27.49 2.65 -16.74
N LEU A 436 26.47 2.86 -15.89
CA LEU A 436 25.45 3.87 -16.12
C LEU A 436 26.11 5.25 -16.03
N ARG A 437 26.47 5.82 -17.17
CA ARG A 437 26.87 7.22 -17.25
C ARG A 437 25.66 8.09 -16.94
N ALA A 438 25.79 8.95 -15.93
CA ALA A 438 24.84 10.02 -15.68
C ALA A 438 24.61 10.79 -16.98
N ALA A 439 23.35 10.99 -17.36
CA ALA A 439 23.00 11.84 -18.49
C ALA A 439 23.43 13.27 -18.15
N GLU A 440 24.49 13.75 -18.81
CA GLU A 440 24.85 15.16 -18.76
C GLU A 440 23.66 15.98 -19.27
N SER A 441 23.23 16.93 -18.43
CA SER A 441 22.20 17.92 -18.74
C SER A 441 22.63 18.74 -19.95
N TRP A 442 21.83 18.71 -21.02
CA TRP A 442 21.88 19.68 -22.11
C TRP A 442 20.79 20.74 -21.92
#